data_AF-A0A519L4P1-F1
#
_entry.id   AF-A0A519L4P1-F1
#
_cell.length_a   1.000
_cell.length_b   1.000
_cell.length_c   1.000
_cell.angle_alpha   90.00
_cell.angle_beta   90.00
_cell.angle_gamma   90.00
#
_symmetry.space_group_name_H-M   'P 1'
#
loop_
_entity.id
_entity.type
_entity.pdbx_description
1 polymer ?
#
loop_
_entity_poly.entity_id
_entity_poly.type
_entity_poly.pdbx_seq_one_letter_code
_entity_poly.pdbx_strand_id
1 'polypeptide(L)'
;TVQDEVTNMIATIGENMQLRRAARLSVDEGVVASYVHNAVSPGVGRIGVLVALHGGGDKAALRELGRKIAMHVAATAPLSLNTDDLDPAAIEKERAVLIEKAKEEGRPEAMIEKIVEGQINKFQKDVVLTKQPFVMNPDVTIEQLVAETGKELGAPGLHLAGFVRLALGEGVEKVEGPDFASEVASMMGGQ
;
A
#
# COMPACT_ATOMS: atom_id res chain seq x y z
N THR A 1 24.84 -4.82 16.35
CA THR A 1 24.15 -4.91 15.04
C THR A 1 22.64 -4.76 15.27
N VAL A 2 21.81 -4.65 14.24
CA VAL A 2 20.34 -4.62 14.43
C VAL A 2 19.85 -5.88 15.15
N GLN A 3 20.46 -7.03 14.85
CA GLN A 3 20.13 -8.29 15.51
C GLN A 3 20.43 -8.25 17.01
N ASP A 4 21.60 -7.74 17.41
CA ASP A 4 21.98 -7.65 18.82
C ASP A 4 21.02 -6.75 19.61
N GLU A 5 20.58 -5.63 19.01
CA GLU A 5 19.64 -4.70 19.63
C GLU A 5 18.26 -5.35 19.82
N VAL A 6 17.77 -6.08 18.82
CA VAL A 6 16.51 -6.83 18.92
C VAL A 6 16.61 -7.88 20.03
N THR A 7 17.72 -8.63 20.12
CA THR A 7 17.94 -9.60 21.20
C THR A 7 17.96 -8.95 22.58
N ASN A 8 18.61 -7.79 22.72
CA ASN A 8 18.64 -7.04 23.97
C ASN A 8 17.23 -6.54 24.38
N MET A 9 16.46 -6.02 23.43
CA MET A 9 15.08 -5.57 23.64
C MET A 9 14.16 -6.73 24.05
N ILE A 10 14.29 -7.91 23.44
CA ILE A 10 13.56 -9.12 23.85
C ILE A 10 13.88 -9.48 25.30
N ALA A 11 15.17 -9.48 25.68
CA ALA A 11 15.58 -9.79 27.03
C ALA A 11 15.06 -8.77 28.05
N THR A 12 14.94 -7.50 27.66
CA THR A 12 14.48 -6.40 28.54
C THR A 12 12.96 -6.36 28.68
N ILE A 13 12.23 -6.53 27.59
CA ILE A 13 10.77 -6.35 27.53
C ILE A 13 10.03 -7.67 27.79
N GLY A 14 10.62 -8.81 27.43
CA GLY A 14 10.01 -10.13 27.61
C GLY A 14 8.99 -10.51 26.52
N GLU A 15 8.92 -9.76 25.43
CA GLU A 15 8.06 -10.06 24.27
C GLU A 15 8.90 -10.50 23.06
N ASN A 16 8.32 -11.35 22.20
CA ASN A 16 8.95 -11.75 20.95
C ASN A 16 9.01 -10.55 19.98
N MET A 17 10.20 -10.22 19.50
CA MET A 17 10.43 -9.11 18.57
C MET A 17 11.23 -9.59 17.36
N GLN A 18 10.84 -9.16 16.17
CA GLN A 18 11.52 -9.54 14.93
C GLN A 18 11.56 -8.36 13.96
N LEU A 19 12.72 -8.12 13.35
CA LEU A 19 12.80 -7.31 12.14
C LEU A 19 12.27 -8.15 10.97
N ARG A 20 10.98 -8.00 10.67
CA ARG A 20 10.31 -8.85 9.67
C ARG A 20 10.59 -8.44 8.24
N ARG A 21 10.48 -7.14 7.93
CA ARG A 21 10.67 -6.58 6.59
C ARG A 21 11.31 -5.21 6.68
N ALA A 22 12.15 -4.90 5.72
CA ALA A 22 12.70 -3.57 5.50
C ALA A 22 12.70 -3.29 4.00
N ALA A 23 12.55 -2.03 3.65
CA ALA A 23 12.60 -1.56 2.27
C ALA A 23 13.20 -0.16 2.24
N ARG A 24 13.81 0.18 1.10
CA ARG A 24 14.45 1.46 0.87
C ARG A 24 14.08 1.94 -0.53
N LEU A 25 13.82 3.23 -0.64
CA LEU A 25 13.76 3.94 -1.92
C LEU A 25 14.88 4.97 -1.99
N SER A 26 15.33 5.24 -3.21
CA SER A 26 16.28 6.32 -3.50
C SER A 26 16.04 6.82 -4.92
N VAL A 27 16.27 8.10 -5.11
CA VAL A 27 16.35 8.76 -6.41
C VAL A 27 17.64 9.56 -6.45
N ASP A 28 18.28 9.60 -7.61
CA ASP A 28 19.46 10.39 -7.91
C ASP A 28 19.13 11.88 -8.03
N GLU A 29 17.98 12.22 -8.62
CA GLU A 29 17.42 13.57 -8.63
C GLU A 29 15.97 13.57 -8.11
N GLY A 30 15.66 14.47 -7.17
CA GLY A 30 14.31 14.62 -6.60
C GLY A 30 14.27 14.40 -5.08
N VAL A 31 13.20 13.77 -4.59
CA VAL A 31 12.97 13.55 -3.15
C VAL A 31 12.31 12.20 -2.86
N VAL A 32 12.61 11.64 -1.69
CA VAL A 32 11.80 10.58 -1.07
C VAL A 32 11.02 11.21 0.09
N ALA A 33 9.70 11.16 0.02
CA ALA A 33 8.79 11.61 1.07
C ALA A 33 8.24 10.41 1.84
N SER A 34 7.82 10.64 3.09
CA SER A 34 7.28 9.60 3.96
C SER A 34 6.00 10.04 4.64
N TYR A 35 5.12 9.09 4.91
CA TYR A 35 3.94 9.28 5.76
C TYR A 35 3.76 8.10 6.71
N VAL A 36 3.44 8.38 7.97
CA VAL A 36 3.11 7.37 8.98
C VAL A 36 1.65 7.59 9.40
N HIS A 37 0.80 6.60 9.14
CA HIS A 37 -0.61 6.63 9.52
C HIS A 37 -0.81 5.99 10.89
N ASN A 38 -1.74 6.54 11.68
CA ASN A 38 -2.00 6.14 13.07
C ASN A 38 -0.70 6.09 13.88
N ALA A 39 0.02 7.22 13.90
CA ALA A 39 1.26 7.35 14.64
C ALA A 39 0.98 7.19 16.15
N VAL A 40 1.74 6.31 16.79
CA VAL A 40 1.70 6.06 18.23
C VAL A 40 2.78 6.90 18.93
N SER A 41 3.91 7.09 18.26
CA SER A 41 5.00 7.97 18.67
C SER A 41 5.73 8.51 17.43
N PRO A 42 6.64 9.48 17.55
CA PRO A 42 7.38 10.00 16.40
C PRO A 42 8.09 8.87 15.63
N GLY A 43 7.71 8.69 14.36
CA GLY A 43 8.28 7.66 13.48
C GLY A 43 7.71 6.24 13.67
N VAL A 44 6.75 6.04 14.57
CA VAL A 44 6.14 4.72 14.83
C VAL A 44 4.64 4.80 14.60
N GLY A 45 4.11 3.90 13.76
CA GLY A 45 2.67 3.81 13.50
C GLY A 45 2.28 2.49 12.86
N ARG A 46 0.99 2.32 12.58
CA ARG A 46 0.46 1.07 12.01
C ARG A 46 0.74 0.91 10.53
N ILE A 47 0.91 2.00 9.80
CA ILE A 47 1.25 1.98 8.37
C ILE A 47 2.35 3.01 8.12
N GLY A 48 3.44 2.57 7.51
CA GLY A 48 4.49 3.44 7.00
C GLY A 48 4.50 3.42 5.47
N VAL A 49 4.62 4.59 4.86
CA VAL A 49 4.69 4.74 3.40
C VAL A 49 5.90 5.59 3.02
N LEU A 50 6.62 5.16 1.99
CA LEU A 50 7.62 5.94 1.28
C LEU A 50 7.13 6.18 -0.16
N VAL A 51 7.34 7.39 -0.67
CA VAL A 51 7.09 7.75 -2.07
C VAL A 51 8.33 8.44 -2.62
N ALA A 52 8.85 7.92 -3.72
CA ALA A 52 9.97 8.49 -4.45
C ALA A 52 9.45 9.28 -5.65
N LEU A 53 9.79 10.57 -5.69
CA LEU A 53 9.56 11.45 -6.83
C LEU A 53 10.91 11.76 -7.46
N HIS A 54 11.06 11.41 -8.73
CA HIS A 54 12.24 11.74 -9.51
C HIS A 54 12.00 13.01 -10.33
N GLY A 55 12.96 13.92 -10.31
CA GLY A 55 12.96 15.14 -11.12
C GLY A 55 13.39 16.39 -10.35
N GLY A 56 13.65 17.47 -11.09
CA GLY A 56 14.05 18.75 -10.55
C GLY A 56 12.91 19.55 -9.90
N GLY A 57 13.19 20.79 -9.51
CA GLY A 57 12.25 21.72 -8.89
C GLY A 57 12.48 21.95 -7.41
N ASP A 58 11.58 22.73 -6.78
CA ASP A 58 11.66 23.04 -5.35
C ASP A 58 11.44 21.78 -4.50
N LYS A 59 12.48 21.35 -3.78
CA LYS A 59 12.45 20.18 -2.90
C LYS A 59 11.41 20.29 -1.77
N ALA A 60 11.05 21.48 -1.32
CA ALA A 60 9.99 21.64 -0.33
C ALA A 60 8.62 21.31 -0.92
N ALA A 61 8.31 21.86 -2.10
CA ALA A 61 7.10 21.55 -2.84
C ALA A 61 7.01 20.05 -3.21
N LEU A 62 8.11 19.46 -3.69
CA LEU A 62 8.15 18.02 -4.00
C LEU A 62 7.91 17.14 -2.77
N ARG A 63 8.45 17.51 -1.61
CA ARG A 63 8.19 16.75 -0.36
C ARG A 63 6.74 16.82 0.05
N GLU A 64 6.09 17.97 -0.12
CA GLU A 64 4.67 18.11 0.20
C GLU A 64 3.78 17.31 -0.77
N LEU A 65 4.08 17.34 -2.08
CA LEU A 65 3.43 16.47 -3.07
C LEU A 65 3.62 14.99 -2.68
N GLY A 66 4.86 14.57 -2.44
CA GLY A 66 5.17 13.19 -2.08
C GLY A 66 4.49 12.75 -0.79
N ARG A 67 4.37 13.64 0.21
CA ARG A 67 3.64 13.38 1.46
C ARG A 67 2.14 13.18 1.21
N LYS A 68 1.52 14.00 0.36
CA LYS A 68 0.11 13.86 -0.03
C LYS A 68 -0.14 12.54 -0.77
N ILE A 69 0.74 12.16 -1.69
CA ILE A 69 0.68 10.87 -2.39
C ILE A 69 0.90 9.71 -1.40
N ALA A 70 1.82 9.85 -0.44
CA ALA A 70 2.03 8.83 0.59
C ALA A 70 0.80 8.63 1.49
N MET A 71 0.05 9.68 1.79
CA MET A 71 -1.26 9.58 2.46
C MET A 71 -2.28 8.83 1.61
N HIS A 72 -2.32 9.11 0.30
CA HIS A 72 -3.18 8.39 -0.64
C HIS A 72 -2.85 6.89 -0.66
N VAL A 73 -1.58 6.54 -0.86
CA VAL A 73 -1.10 5.14 -0.85
C VAL A 73 -1.43 4.44 0.47
N ALA A 74 -1.33 5.13 1.61
CA ALA A 74 -1.69 4.55 2.90
C ALA A 74 -3.17 4.13 2.95
N ALA A 75 -4.05 4.93 2.34
CA ALA A 75 -5.49 4.74 2.31
C ALA A 75 -5.96 3.73 1.24
N THR A 76 -5.37 3.76 0.04
CA THR A 76 -5.84 2.96 -1.11
C THR A 76 -5.08 1.65 -1.30
N ALA A 77 -3.91 1.49 -0.68
CA ALA A 77 -3.07 0.28 -0.76
C ALA A 77 -2.89 -0.26 -2.21
N PRO A 78 -2.43 0.57 -3.16
CA PRO A 78 -2.24 0.14 -4.54
C PRO A 78 -1.27 -1.04 -4.62
N LEU A 79 -1.52 -1.94 -5.57
CA LEU A 79 -0.71 -3.13 -5.83
C LEU A 79 0.48 -2.84 -6.74
N SER A 80 0.42 -1.78 -7.54
CA SER A 80 1.43 -1.44 -8.53
C SER A 80 1.52 0.07 -8.73
N LEU A 81 2.67 0.53 -9.23
CA LEU A 81 2.83 1.93 -9.60
C LEU A 81 2.13 2.20 -10.93
N ASN A 82 2.51 1.44 -11.96
CA ASN A 82 1.94 1.50 -13.29
C ASN A 82 1.27 0.18 -13.67
N THR A 83 0.48 0.20 -14.74
CA THR A 83 -0.22 -0.98 -15.26
C THR A 83 0.76 -2.09 -15.63
N ASP A 84 1.92 -1.71 -16.19
CA ASP A 84 2.93 -2.66 -16.65
C ASP A 84 3.68 -3.33 -15.48
N ASP A 85 3.61 -2.73 -14.28
CA ASP A 85 4.21 -3.25 -13.06
C ASP A 85 3.24 -4.19 -12.30
N LEU A 86 1.99 -4.29 -12.74
CA LEU A 86 0.98 -5.09 -12.07
C LEU A 86 1.19 -6.58 -12.39
N ASP A 87 1.25 -7.41 -11.35
CA ASP A 87 1.39 -8.86 -11.49
C ASP A 87 0.28 -9.43 -12.40
N PRO A 88 0.64 -10.05 -13.54
CA PRO A 88 -0.33 -10.68 -14.43
C PRO A 88 -1.23 -11.70 -13.71
N ALA A 89 -0.70 -12.40 -12.70
CA ALA A 89 -1.49 -13.37 -11.93
C ALA A 89 -2.62 -12.71 -11.13
N ALA A 90 -2.45 -11.44 -10.71
CA ALA A 90 -3.52 -10.69 -10.05
C ALA A 90 -4.68 -10.40 -11.02
N ILE A 91 -4.35 -10.03 -12.27
CA ILE A 91 -5.35 -9.80 -13.32
C ILE A 91 -6.08 -11.08 -13.70
N GLU A 92 -5.36 -12.20 -13.86
CA GLU A 92 -5.95 -13.49 -14.20
C GLU A 92 -6.88 -14.00 -13.10
N LYS A 93 -6.45 -13.88 -11.84
CA LYS A 93 -7.27 -14.25 -10.69
C LYS A 93 -8.54 -13.42 -10.62
N GLU A 94 -8.44 -12.10 -10.75
CA GLU A 94 -9.59 -11.21 -10.73
C GLU A 94 -10.55 -11.50 -11.90
N ARG A 95 -10.00 -11.77 -13.10
CA ARG A 95 -10.77 -12.13 -14.29
C ARG A 95 -11.58 -13.41 -14.06
N ALA A 96 -10.98 -14.44 -13.47
CA ALA A 96 -11.66 -15.69 -13.18
C ALA A 96 -12.85 -15.47 -12.22
N VAL A 97 -12.65 -14.71 -11.14
CA VAL A 97 -13.70 -14.35 -10.18
C VAL A 97 -14.85 -13.60 -10.87
N LEU A 98 -14.53 -12.64 -11.74
CA LEU A 98 -15.54 -11.86 -12.47
C LEU A 98 -16.33 -12.70 -13.48
N ILE A 99 -15.69 -13.67 -14.14
CA ILE A 99 -16.35 -14.62 -15.05
C ILE A 99 -17.33 -15.49 -14.27
N GLU A 100 -16.91 -16.08 -13.15
CA GLU A 100 -17.77 -16.91 -12.32
C GLU A 100 -18.98 -16.11 -11.82
N LYS A 101 -18.75 -14.92 -11.27
CA LYS A 101 -19.81 -14.03 -10.83
C LYS A 101 -20.81 -13.68 -11.94
N ALA A 102 -20.33 -13.38 -13.15
CA ALA A 102 -21.20 -13.06 -14.28
C ALA A 102 -22.05 -14.26 -14.72
N LYS A 103 -21.51 -15.49 -14.64
CA LYS A 103 -22.25 -16.73 -14.90
C LYS A 103 -23.33 -16.97 -13.85
N GLU A 104 -23.01 -16.79 -12.57
CA GLU A 104 -23.96 -16.93 -11.46
C GLU A 104 -25.11 -15.90 -11.55
N GLU A 105 -24.83 -14.69 -12.04
CA GLU A 105 -25.84 -13.66 -12.33
C GLU A 105 -26.69 -13.96 -13.59
N GLY A 106 -26.46 -15.08 -14.28
CA GLY A 106 -27.23 -15.48 -15.47
C GLY A 106 -26.99 -14.59 -16.70
N ARG A 107 -25.82 -13.95 -16.81
CA ARG A 107 -25.48 -13.11 -17.97
C ARG A 107 -25.30 -13.97 -19.23
N PRO A 108 -25.74 -13.53 -20.41
CA PRO A 108 -25.50 -14.25 -21.67
C PRO A 108 -24.00 -14.39 -21.94
N GLU A 109 -23.55 -15.59 -22.34
CA GLU A 109 -22.11 -15.89 -22.57
C GLU A 109 -21.44 -14.87 -23.51
N ALA A 110 -22.14 -14.48 -24.58
CA ALA A 110 -21.66 -13.48 -25.55
C ALA A 110 -21.42 -12.09 -24.94
N MET A 111 -21.97 -11.79 -23.76
CA MET A 111 -21.79 -10.53 -23.05
C MET A 111 -20.79 -10.62 -21.89
N ILE A 112 -20.49 -11.82 -21.38
CA ILE A 112 -19.64 -12.02 -20.20
C ILE A 112 -18.25 -11.42 -20.44
N GLU A 113 -17.64 -11.70 -21.57
CA GLU A 113 -16.29 -11.20 -21.89
C GLU A 113 -16.21 -9.67 -21.84
N LYS A 114 -17.17 -8.99 -22.48
CA LYS A 114 -17.26 -7.53 -22.49
C LYS A 114 -17.53 -6.93 -21.10
N ILE A 115 -18.36 -7.59 -20.30
CA ILE A 115 -18.63 -7.18 -18.90
C ILE A 115 -17.34 -7.29 -18.08
N VAL A 116 -16.66 -8.43 -18.18
CA VAL A 116 -15.43 -8.72 -17.44
C VAL A 116 -14.32 -7.75 -17.84
N GLU A 117 -14.16 -7.44 -19.12
CA GLU A 117 -13.18 -6.45 -19.58
C GLU A 117 -13.43 -5.06 -18.96
N GLY A 118 -14.69 -4.61 -18.93
CA GLY A 118 -15.06 -3.36 -18.26
C GLY A 118 -14.74 -3.35 -16.76
N GLN A 119 -14.97 -4.48 -16.08
CA GLN A 119 -14.64 -4.63 -14.65
C GLN A 119 -13.13 -4.71 -14.40
N ILE A 120 -12.35 -5.35 -15.28
CA ILE A 120 -10.88 -5.37 -15.21
C ILE A 120 -10.32 -3.96 -15.39
N ASN A 121 -10.87 -3.18 -16.31
CA ASN A 121 -10.48 -1.77 -16.47
C ASN A 121 -10.76 -0.95 -15.21
N LYS A 122 -11.86 -1.25 -14.50
CA LYS A 122 -12.15 -0.63 -13.20
C LYS A 122 -11.18 -1.12 -12.13
N PHE A 123 -10.93 -2.42 -12.03
CA PHE A 123 -9.98 -2.99 -11.09
C PHE A 123 -8.60 -2.35 -11.22
N GLN A 124 -8.10 -2.16 -12.44
CA GLN A 124 -6.83 -1.45 -12.65
C GLN A 124 -6.86 -0.01 -12.13
N LYS A 125 -7.96 0.72 -12.28
CA LYS A 125 -8.11 2.06 -11.68
C LYS A 125 -8.12 2.04 -10.15
N ASP A 126 -8.51 0.91 -9.57
CA ASP A 126 -8.55 0.73 -8.12
C ASP A 126 -7.21 0.25 -7.54
N VAL A 127 -6.34 -0.40 -8.33
CA VAL A 127 -5.08 -1.01 -7.82
C VAL A 127 -3.77 -0.46 -8.40
N VAL A 128 -3.83 0.32 -9.48
CA VAL A 128 -2.65 0.96 -10.10
C VAL A 128 -2.58 2.42 -9.62
N LEU A 129 -1.53 2.78 -8.87
CA LEU A 129 -1.41 4.09 -8.23
C LEU A 129 -1.59 5.25 -9.22
N THR A 130 -0.94 5.21 -10.38
CA THR A 130 -1.03 6.30 -11.37
C THR A 130 -2.43 6.51 -11.94
N LYS A 131 -3.24 5.44 -12.00
CA LYS A 131 -4.63 5.46 -12.49
C LYS A 131 -5.65 5.85 -11.42
N GLN A 132 -5.28 5.79 -10.15
CA GLN A 132 -6.20 6.06 -9.05
C GLN A 132 -6.63 7.53 -9.03
N PRO A 133 -7.93 7.82 -8.80
CA PRO A 133 -8.38 9.17 -8.48
C PRO A 133 -7.79 9.59 -7.13
N PHE A 134 -7.28 10.81 -7.04
CA PHE A 134 -6.61 11.26 -5.83
C PHE A 134 -7.61 11.46 -4.67
N VAL A 135 -7.34 10.84 -3.52
CA VAL A 135 -8.29 10.83 -2.38
C VAL A 135 -8.64 12.23 -1.84
N MET A 136 -7.77 13.23 -2.02
CA MET A 136 -8.05 14.61 -1.59
C MET A 136 -8.68 15.46 -2.70
N ASN A 137 -8.60 15.01 -3.95
CA ASN A 137 -9.25 15.64 -5.11
C ASN A 137 -9.56 14.56 -6.17
N PRO A 138 -10.73 13.90 -6.09
CA PRO A 138 -11.05 12.77 -6.96
C PRO A 138 -11.24 13.13 -8.44
N ASP A 139 -11.29 14.41 -8.78
CA ASP A 139 -11.41 14.91 -10.16
C ASP A 139 -10.11 14.72 -10.96
N VAL A 140 -8.97 14.54 -10.27
CA VAL A 140 -7.66 14.30 -10.88
C VAL A 140 -7.10 12.95 -10.48
N THR A 141 -6.44 12.27 -11.41
CA THR A 141 -5.66 11.07 -11.10
C THR A 141 -4.32 11.44 -10.47
N ILE A 142 -3.65 10.48 -9.84
CA ILE A 142 -2.28 10.68 -9.33
C ILE A 142 -1.31 11.05 -10.46
N GLU A 143 -1.43 10.43 -11.63
CA GLU A 143 -0.62 10.77 -12.80
C GLU A 143 -0.83 12.24 -13.22
N GLN A 144 -2.08 12.68 -13.29
CA GLN A 144 -2.42 14.07 -13.63
C GLN A 144 -1.88 15.04 -12.58
N LEU A 145 -2.08 14.75 -11.29
CA LEU A 145 -1.58 15.56 -10.19
C LEU A 145 -0.06 15.78 -10.29
N VAL A 146 0.71 14.71 -10.56
CA VAL A 146 2.16 14.79 -10.69
C VAL A 146 2.56 15.61 -11.93
N ALA A 147 1.90 15.38 -13.07
CA ALA A 147 2.17 16.10 -14.31
C ALA A 147 1.83 17.60 -14.21
N GLU A 148 0.71 17.96 -13.58
CA GLU A 148 0.29 19.34 -13.34
C GLU A 148 1.26 20.05 -12.39
N THR A 149 1.60 19.43 -11.27
CA THR A 149 2.58 19.97 -10.32
C THR A 149 3.96 20.16 -10.98
N GLY A 150 4.38 19.21 -11.83
CA GLY A 150 5.62 19.31 -12.60
C GLY A 150 5.64 20.53 -13.51
N LYS A 151 4.53 20.85 -14.19
CA LYS A 151 4.41 22.06 -15.02
C LYS A 151 4.49 23.33 -14.16
N GLU A 152 3.77 23.38 -13.05
CA GLU A 152 3.76 24.54 -12.14
C GLU A 152 5.14 24.84 -11.55
N LEU A 153 5.92 23.80 -11.25
CA LEU A 153 7.26 23.93 -10.69
C LEU A 153 8.37 24.09 -11.73
N GLY A 154 8.03 24.11 -13.02
CA GLY A 154 9.03 24.14 -14.10
C GLY A 154 9.90 22.88 -14.19
N ALA A 155 9.36 21.74 -13.73
CA ALA A 155 10.00 20.43 -13.68
C ALA A 155 9.27 19.43 -14.61
N PRO A 156 9.39 19.55 -15.95
CA PRO A 156 8.64 18.74 -16.90
C PRO A 156 8.98 17.24 -16.87
N GLY A 157 10.10 16.85 -16.25
CA GLY A 157 10.51 15.46 -16.05
C GLY A 157 10.07 14.84 -14.73
N LEU A 158 9.24 15.54 -13.94
CA LEU A 158 8.75 15.05 -12.65
C LEU A 158 7.88 13.80 -12.84
N HIS A 159 8.25 12.71 -12.19
CA HIS A 159 7.47 11.47 -12.20
C HIS A 159 7.63 10.70 -10.87
N LEU A 160 6.71 9.77 -10.63
CA LEU A 160 6.84 8.81 -9.54
C LEU A 160 7.86 7.74 -9.93
N ALA A 161 8.91 7.60 -9.14
CA ALA A 161 9.94 6.57 -9.33
C ALA A 161 9.62 5.28 -8.56
N GLY A 162 8.76 5.36 -7.55
CA GLY A 162 8.38 4.19 -6.76
C GLY A 162 7.63 4.56 -5.48
N PHE A 163 6.99 3.58 -4.88
CA PHE A 163 6.44 3.69 -3.54
C PHE A 163 6.65 2.39 -2.77
N VAL A 164 6.61 2.48 -1.45
CA VAL A 164 6.61 1.33 -0.55
C VAL A 164 5.55 1.60 0.50
N ARG A 165 4.72 0.60 0.80
CA ARG A 165 3.78 0.61 1.91
C ARG A 165 4.04 -0.61 2.77
N LEU A 166 4.22 -0.40 4.07
CA LEU A 166 4.31 -1.46 5.06
C LEU A 166 3.21 -1.25 6.10
N ALA A 167 2.31 -2.23 6.23
CA ALA A 167 1.29 -2.25 7.27
C ALA A 167 1.63 -3.30 8.33
N LEU A 168 1.40 -2.94 9.60
CA LEU A 168 1.54 -3.84 10.74
C LEU A 168 0.63 -5.06 10.56
N GLY A 169 1.19 -6.26 10.74
CA GLY A 169 0.45 -7.52 10.65
C GLY A 169 0.10 -7.98 9.23
N GLU A 170 0.44 -7.23 8.18
CA GLU A 170 0.15 -7.62 6.79
C GLU A 170 0.76 -8.99 6.46
N GLY A 171 -0.07 -9.96 6.05
CA GLY A 171 0.38 -11.33 5.76
C GLY A 171 0.83 -12.14 6.98
N VAL A 172 0.41 -11.75 8.19
CA VAL A 172 0.53 -12.58 9.40
C VAL A 172 -0.87 -13.10 9.74
N GLU A 173 -1.03 -14.41 9.82
CA GLU A 173 -2.25 -15.00 10.34
C GLU A 173 -2.34 -14.69 11.84
N LYS A 174 -3.47 -14.11 12.25
CA LYS A 174 -3.72 -13.88 13.67
C LYS A 174 -4.08 -15.22 14.29
N VAL A 175 -3.17 -15.75 15.11
CA VAL A 175 -3.48 -16.92 15.93
C VAL A 175 -4.52 -16.48 16.96
N GLU A 176 -5.76 -16.95 16.82
CA GLU A 176 -6.77 -16.81 17.85
C GLU A 176 -6.43 -17.79 18.98
N GLY A 177 -6.11 -17.25 20.16
CA GLY A 177 -5.97 -18.06 21.38
C GLY A 177 -7.34 -18.43 21.94
N PRO A 178 -7.40 -19.38 22.91
CA PRO A 178 -8.63 -19.61 23.68
C PRO A 178 -9.10 -18.30 24.30
N ASP A 179 -10.41 -18.11 24.43
CA ASP A 179 -10.92 -16.92 25.11
C ASP A 179 -10.39 -16.89 26.55
N PHE A 180 -10.25 -15.67 27.09
CA PHE A 180 -9.64 -15.48 28.41
C PHE A 180 -10.34 -16.30 29.51
N ALA A 181 -11.66 -16.52 29.40
CA ALA A 181 -12.39 -17.32 30.38
C ALA A 181 -12.05 -18.82 30.28
N SER A 182 -11.89 -19.32 29.06
CA SER A 182 -11.45 -20.69 28.77
C SER A 182 -10.01 -20.93 29.22
N GLU A 183 -9.13 -19.94 29.03
CA GLU A 183 -7.75 -19.99 29.54
C GLU A 183 -7.74 -20.04 31.08
N VAL A 184 -8.49 -19.16 31.75
CA VAL A 184 -8.62 -19.14 33.22
C VAL A 184 -9.21 -20.45 33.75
N ALA A 185 -10.27 -20.96 33.13
CA ALA A 185 -10.91 -22.22 33.54
C ALA A 185 -9.94 -23.40 33.43
N SER A 186 -9.11 -23.44 32.37
CA SER A 186 -8.12 -24.51 32.18
C SER A 186 -7.00 -24.50 33.24
N MET A 187 -6.67 -23.32 33.79
CA MET A 187 -5.68 -23.19 34.86
C MET A 187 -6.26 -23.50 36.25
N MET A 188 -7.58 -23.35 36.44
CA MET A 188 -8.25 -23.61 37.72
C MET A 188 -8.75 -25.06 37.88
N GLY A 189 -8.95 -25.80 36.78
CA GLY A 189 -9.46 -27.18 36.80
C GLY A 189 -8.44 -28.26 37.16
N GLY A 190 -7.25 -27.89 37.65
CA GLY A 190 -6.15 -28.80 37.99
C GLY A 190 -6.00 -29.14 39.49
N GLN A 191 -7.02 -28.90 40.32
CA GLN A 191 -7.06 -29.33 41.74
C GLN A 191 -8.03 -30.48 41.96
#